data_AF-A0A925D7U8-F1
#
_entry.id   AF-A0A925D7U8-F1
#
_cell.length_a   1.000
_cell.length_b   1.000
_cell.length_c   1.000
_cell.angle_alpha   90.00
_cell.angle_beta   90.00
_cell.angle_gamma   90.00
#
_symmetry.space_group_name_H-M   'P 1'
#
loop_
_entity.id
_entity.type
_entity.pdbx_description
1 polymer ?
#
loop_
_entity_poly.entity_id
_entity_poly.type
_entity_poly.pdbx_seq_one_letter_code
_entity_poly.pdbx_strand_id
1 'polypeptide(L)'
;MRQLAVLESETAARKLAAYLMTERIASHVESDKAGHILWVRDEDQLAKAKDILAHFQQTPSDPRYQGVEQSAESIRREEDRRRREKASKVVEMRGRWGTGAGIRKRCPVVLAMIAASVLVAILTNGGNHAGGNAILGNLLFVDPILFTAEHIADQPHFWTSVLAGQVWRLVTPIFIHFGWMHLVFNMWALFVLGGQIEDRRGSLRFLLLALALAIASNLGQSLFAQLQLPESPAMFGGMSGVVYGAFGYVWMKAKFDNSAGFTISRETVFIMMVWFALCILRDFPPFDSFLGGLIGGRVANTAHAVGLIVGVAIGYAPVLLRKR
;
A
#
# COMPACT_ATOMS: atom_id res chain seq x y z
N MET A 1 7.51 22.72 34.17
CA MET A 1 8.77 23.50 34.26
C MET A 1 8.62 24.46 35.42
N ARG A 2 9.62 24.55 36.30
CA ARG A 2 9.65 25.43 37.46
C ARG A 2 10.89 26.30 37.37
N GLN A 3 10.76 27.57 37.75
CA GLN A 3 11.89 28.50 37.76
C GLN A 3 12.83 28.13 38.92
N LEU A 4 14.11 27.98 38.62
CA LEU A 4 15.15 27.70 39.61
C LEU A 4 15.82 28.99 40.10
N ALA A 5 16.27 29.84 39.16
CA ALA A 5 16.95 31.10 39.48
C ALA A 5 16.91 32.07 38.30
N VAL A 6 17.17 33.35 38.59
CA VAL A 6 17.58 34.35 37.60
C VAL A 6 19.04 34.68 37.89
N LEU A 7 19.90 34.54 36.89
CA LEU A 7 21.33 34.79 36.98
C LEU A 7 21.69 35.99 36.09
N GLU A 8 22.55 36.88 36.59
CA GLU A 8 23.01 38.06 35.85
C GLU A 8 24.03 37.71 34.76
N SER A 9 24.82 36.67 34.98
CA SER A 9 25.87 36.25 34.04
C SER A 9 25.40 35.09 33.16
N GLU A 10 25.45 35.29 31.85
CA GLU A 10 25.17 34.24 30.86
C GLU A 10 26.10 33.02 31.05
N THR A 11 27.38 33.28 31.29
CA THR A 11 28.40 32.25 31.51
C THR A 11 28.09 31.41 32.75
N ALA A 12 27.65 32.06 33.83
CA ALA A 12 27.25 31.36 35.05
C ALA A 12 26.00 30.50 34.83
N ALA A 13 25.00 31.04 34.12
CA ALA A 13 23.78 30.31 33.77
C ALA A 13 24.06 29.08 32.89
N ARG A 14 24.92 29.23 31.88
CA ARG A 14 25.34 28.13 31.00
C ARG A 14 26.13 27.05 31.75
N LYS A 15 27.07 27.43 32.62
CA LYS A 15 27.84 26.48 33.44
C LYS A 15 26.95 25.71 34.42
N LEU A 16 26.05 26.39 35.11
CA LEU A 16 25.11 25.75 36.03
C LEU A 16 24.17 24.81 35.28
N ALA A 17 23.62 25.22 34.13
CA ALA A 17 22.78 24.36 33.30
C ALA A 17 23.53 23.13 32.78
N ALA A 18 24.80 23.28 32.41
CA ALA A 18 25.66 22.18 32.00
C ALA A 18 25.89 21.18 33.15
N TYR A 19 26.15 21.66 34.37
CA TYR A 19 26.32 20.79 35.53
C TYR A 19 25.01 20.10 35.96
N LEU A 20 23.87 20.80 35.88
CA LEU A 20 22.56 20.15 36.10
C LEU A 20 22.34 19.00 35.10
N MET A 21 22.77 19.16 33.85
CA MET A 21 22.72 18.08 32.86
C MET A 21 23.58 16.87 33.25
N THR A 22 24.79 17.09 33.80
CA THR A 22 25.64 15.98 34.27
C THR A 22 25.01 15.21 35.43
N GLU A 23 24.20 15.88 36.24
CA GLU A 23 23.40 15.29 37.32
C GLU A 23 22.05 14.69 36.85
N ARG A 24 21.84 14.60 35.53
CA ARG A 24 20.58 14.15 34.88
C ARG A 24 19.35 14.99 35.26
N ILE A 25 19.57 16.29 35.49
CA ILE A 25 18.52 17.26 35.75
C ILE A 25 18.28 18.06 34.46
N ALA A 26 17.14 17.79 33.82
CA ALA A 26 16.77 18.46 32.59
C ALA A 26 16.46 19.94 32.87
N SER A 27 17.27 20.83 32.30
CA SER A 27 17.19 22.26 32.52
C SER A 27 17.22 23.06 31.21
N HIS A 28 16.66 24.26 31.24
CA HIS A 28 16.61 25.18 30.11
C HIS A 28 16.98 26.60 30.57
N VAL A 29 17.84 27.28 29.82
CA VAL A 29 18.22 28.67 30.07
C VAL A 29 17.50 29.54 29.04
N GLU A 30 16.76 30.51 29.53
CA GLU A 30 16.09 31.53 28.73
C GLU A 30 16.68 32.89 29.07
N SER A 31 17.13 33.63 28.06
CA SER A 31 17.74 34.95 28.25
C SER A 31 16.72 36.02 27.89
N ASP A 32 16.43 36.94 28.80
CA ASP A 32 15.59 38.12 28.56
C ASP A 32 16.32 39.40 29.03
N LYS A 33 15.72 40.57 28.76
CA LYS A 33 16.25 41.89 29.16
C LYS A 33 16.49 42.04 30.67
N ALA A 34 15.89 41.20 31.50
CA ALA A 34 16.01 41.19 32.95
C ALA A 34 17.06 40.19 33.50
N GLY A 35 17.72 39.40 32.64
CA GLY A 35 18.73 38.40 33.03
C GLY A 35 18.51 37.03 32.41
N HIS A 36 19.24 36.03 32.91
CA HIS A 36 19.20 34.65 32.42
C HIS A 36 18.41 33.76 33.38
N ILE A 37 17.21 33.35 32.97
CA ILE A 37 16.30 32.53 33.77
C ILE A 37 16.63 31.06 33.53
N LEU A 38 16.94 30.34 34.61
CA LEU A 38 17.18 28.89 34.58
C LEU A 38 15.92 28.15 35.05
N TRP A 39 15.37 27.33 34.17
CA TRP A 39 14.18 26.51 34.39
C TRP A 39 14.58 25.05 34.58
N VAL A 40 13.95 24.36 35.53
CA VAL A 40 14.05 22.90 35.70
C VAL A 40 12.76 22.28 35.21
N ARG A 41 12.87 21.19 34.43
CA ARG A 41 11.70 20.59 33.79
C ARG A 41 10.82 19.83 34.78
N ASP A 42 11.46 19.03 35.63
CA ASP A 42 10.83 18.11 36.57
C ASP A 42 10.78 18.71 37.98
N GLU A 43 9.61 18.68 38.60
CA GLU A 43 9.37 19.27 39.93
C GLU A 43 10.03 18.42 41.03
N ASP A 44 10.09 17.10 40.86
CA ASP A 44 10.69 16.17 41.83
C ASP A 44 12.21 16.42 41.97
N GLN A 45 12.84 16.96 40.94
CA GLN A 45 14.27 17.27 40.92
C GLN A 45 14.57 18.71 41.39
N LEU A 46 13.54 19.51 41.68
CA LEU A 46 13.71 20.92 42.03
C LEU A 46 14.46 21.11 43.36
N ALA A 47 14.23 20.24 44.35
CA ALA A 47 14.94 20.29 45.63
C ALA A 47 16.46 20.11 45.43
N LYS A 48 16.85 19.03 44.74
CA LYS A 48 18.26 18.76 44.40
C LYS A 48 18.87 19.90 43.56
N ALA A 49 18.11 20.46 42.62
CA ALA A 49 18.57 21.57 41.79
C ALA A 49 18.80 22.85 42.62
N LYS A 50 17.97 23.11 43.65
CA LYS A 50 18.16 24.22 44.59
C LYS A 50 19.41 24.05 45.44
N ASP A 51 19.70 22.83 45.90
CA ASP A 51 20.93 22.55 46.66
C ASP A 51 22.18 22.80 45.81
N ILE A 52 22.16 22.35 44.54
CA ILE A 52 23.22 22.59 43.57
C ILE A 52 23.40 24.09 43.28
N LEU A 53 22.30 24.83 43.14
CA LEU A 53 22.31 26.28 42.96
C LEU A 53 22.95 26.98 44.17
N ALA A 54 22.54 26.61 45.39
CA ALA A 54 23.05 27.21 46.62
C ALA A 54 24.57 27.01 46.74
N HIS A 55 25.06 25.81 46.44
CA HIS A 55 26.49 25.54 46.40
C HIS A 55 27.21 26.34 45.30
N PHE A 56 26.62 26.43 44.11
CA PHE A 56 27.20 27.18 42.99
C PHE A 56 27.31 28.68 43.30
N GLN A 57 26.35 29.25 44.02
CA GLN A 57 26.37 30.65 44.44
C GLN A 57 27.45 30.93 45.49
N GLN A 58 27.69 29.98 46.40
CA GLN A 58 28.73 30.11 47.42
C GLN A 58 30.13 29.90 46.84
N THR A 59 30.29 28.93 45.94
CA THR A 59 31.59 28.51 45.42
C THR A 59 31.56 28.32 43.89
N PRO A 60 31.39 29.40 43.10
CA PRO A 60 31.23 29.31 41.64
C PRO A 60 32.49 28.81 40.91
N SER A 61 33.66 28.91 41.55
CA SER A 61 34.96 28.49 41.02
C SER A 61 35.34 27.05 41.39
N ASP A 62 34.46 26.30 42.05
CA ASP A 62 34.72 24.92 42.46
C ASP A 62 35.13 24.06 41.24
N PRO A 63 36.18 23.21 41.37
CA PRO A 63 36.63 22.32 40.31
C PRO A 63 35.52 21.49 39.65
N ARG A 64 34.44 21.15 40.38
CA ARG A 64 33.30 20.39 39.84
C ARG A 64 32.54 21.10 38.71
N TYR A 65 32.65 22.42 38.61
CA TYR A 65 32.01 23.22 37.56
C TYR A 65 32.96 23.53 36.39
N GLN A 66 34.18 23.02 36.42
CA GLN A 66 35.16 23.19 35.33
C GLN A 66 34.98 22.08 34.29
N GLY A 67 34.99 22.43 33.00
CA GLY A 67 34.88 21.46 31.90
C GLY A 67 33.50 20.80 31.70
N VAL A 68 32.51 21.11 32.56
CA VAL A 68 31.15 20.53 32.53
C VAL A 68 30.41 20.76 31.22
N GLU A 69 30.77 21.81 30.47
CA GLU A 69 30.16 22.12 29.17
C GLU A 69 30.42 21.02 28.14
N GLN A 70 31.64 20.46 28.10
CA GLN A 70 32.00 19.37 27.18
C GLN A 70 31.27 18.08 27.57
N SER A 71 31.20 17.77 28.87
CA SER A 71 30.44 16.63 29.39
C SER A 71 28.94 16.77 29.09
N ALA A 72 28.35 17.94 29.32
CA ALA A 72 26.95 18.20 29.03
C ALA A 72 26.63 18.09 27.52
N GLU A 73 27.53 18.57 26.65
CA GLU A 73 27.34 18.47 25.20
C GLU A 73 27.37 17.01 24.71
N SER A 74 28.30 16.20 25.22
CA SER A 74 28.36 14.77 24.88
C SER A 74 27.10 14.00 25.33
N ILE A 75 26.57 14.31 26.51
CA ILE A 75 25.32 13.74 27.02
C ILE A 75 24.13 14.14 26.14
N ARG A 76 24.02 15.42 25.75
CA ARG A 76 22.96 15.91 24.84
C ARG A 76 23.01 15.22 23.49
N ARG A 77 24.20 15.09 22.89
CA ARG A 77 24.38 14.39 21.60
C ARG A 77 23.97 12.92 21.70
N GLU A 78 24.28 12.25 22.81
CA GLU A 78 23.89 10.86 23.05
C GLU A 78 22.38 10.72 23.25
N GLU A 79 21.75 11.59 24.02
CA GLU A 79 20.30 11.59 24.21
C GLU A 79 19.54 11.89 22.92
N ASP A 80 20.01 12.86 22.13
CA ASP A 80 19.44 13.16 20.81
C ASP A 80 19.60 12.00 19.84
N ARG A 81 20.74 11.30 19.85
CA ARG A 81 20.95 10.08 19.07
C ARG A 81 19.95 8.99 19.49
N ARG A 82 19.85 8.71 20.80
CA ARG A 82 18.88 7.74 21.34
C ARG A 82 17.43 8.12 21.04
N ARG A 83 17.09 9.41 21.08
CA ARG A 83 15.76 9.91 20.75
C ARG A 83 15.46 9.75 19.26
N ARG A 84 16.41 10.03 18.38
CA ARG A 84 16.29 9.79 16.92
C ARG A 84 16.17 8.30 16.60
N GLU A 85 16.93 7.44 17.27
CA GLU A 85 16.82 5.99 17.14
C GLU A 85 15.48 5.44 17.66
N LYS A 86 14.94 6.00 18.75
CA LYS A 86 13.59 5.66 19.21
C LYS A 86 12.53 6.19 18.25
N ALA A 87 12.65 7.42 17.76
CA ALA A 87 11.73 8.00 16.80
C ALA A 87 11.73 7.27 15.44
N SER A 88 12.88 6.78 14.98
CA SER A 88 12.95 5.95 13.76
C SER A 88 12.34 4.55 13.95
N LYS A 89 12.27 4.06 15.19
CA LYS A 89 11.59 2.81 15.57
C LYS A 89 10.10 2.99 15.83
N VAL A 90 9.63 4.20 16.12
CA VAL A 90 8.20 4.51 16.31
C VAL A 90 7.59 4.73 14.92
N VAL A 91 6.98 3.68 14.39
CA VAL A 91 6.09 3.77 13.23
C VAL A 91 4.78 4.39 13.70
N GLU A 92 4.50 5.60 13.25
CA GLU A 92 3.23 6.30 13.53
C GLU A 92 2.06 5.53 12.89
N MET A 93 1.41 4.66 13.68
CA MET A 93 0.30 3.82 13.23
C MET A 93 -1.00 4.62 13.02
N ARG A 94 -1.11 5.79 13.66
CA ARG A 94 -2.37 6.55 13.79
C ARG A 94 -2.81 7.28 12.52
N GLY A 95 -1.94 7.39 11.52
CA GLY A 95 -2.26 7.87 10.17
C GLY A 95 -2.45 6.77 9.11
N ARG A 96 -2.33 5.49 9.47
CA ARG A 96 -2.38 4.36 8.52
C ARG A 96 -3.71 3.62 8.48
N TRP A 97 -4.58 3.81 9.47
CA TRP A 97 -5.79 3.00 9.67
C TRP A 97 -7.12 3.77 9.52
N GLY A 98 -7.09 5.01 9.04
CA GLY A 98 -8.30 5.77 8.78
C GLY A 98 -8.06 6.77 7.67
N THR A 99 -8.70 6.54 6.52
CA THR A 99 -8.57 7.28 5.24
C THR A 99 -7.27 6.98 4.47
N GLY A 100 -7.41 6.62 3.20
CA GLY A 100 -6.30 6.28 2.31
C GLY A 100 -5.22 7.35 2.31
N ALA A 101 -4.06 7.01 2.89
CA ALA A 101 -2.86 7.83 2.78
C ALA A 101 -2.45 7.91 1.30
N GLY A 102 -2.93 8.97 0.62
CA GLY A 102 -2.46 9.37 -0.70
C GLY A 102 -3.40 9.13 -1.89
N ILE A 103 -4.72 9.30 -1.73
CA ILE A 103 -5.58 9.62 -2.89
C ILE A 103 -5.87 11.12 -2.81
N ARG A 104 -4.93 11.94 -3.30
CA ARG A 104 -5.05 13.41 -3.23
C ARG A 104 -5.57 14.02 -4.54
N LYS A 105 -5.95 13.21 -5.54
CA LYS A 105 -6.63 13.62 -6.78
C LYS A 105 -7.78 12.69 -7.12
N ARG A 106 -8.73 13.18 -7.92
CA ARG A 106 -9.76 12.35 -8.55
C ARG A 106 -9.04 11.29 -9.40
N CYS A 107 -9.37 10.01 -9.21
CA CYS A 107 -8.91 8.90 -10.04
C CYS A 107 -10.03 8.55 -11.05
N PRO A 108 -10.27 9.37 -12.09
CA PRO A 108 -11.44 9.23 -12.94
C PRO A 108 -11.47 7.90 -13.68
N VAL A 109 -10.33 7.36 -14.11
CA VAL A 109 -10.30 6.09 -14.83
C VAL A 109 -10.59 4.93 -13.89
N VAL A 110 -9.97 4.91 -12.70
CA VAL A 110 -10.29 3.90 -11.67
C VAL A 110 -11.77 3.94 -11.30
N LEU A 111 -12.32 5.14 -11.05
CA LEU A 111 -13.73 5.30 -10.71
C LEU A 111 -14.66 4.90 -11.86
N ALA A 112 -14.32 5.23 -13.11
CA ALA A 112 -15.08 4.81 -14.29
C ALA A 112 -15.07 3.28 -14.45
N MET A 113 -13.92 2.63 -14.25
CA MET A 113 -13.81 1.17 -14.28
C MET A 113 -14.60 0.50 -13.15
N ILE A 114 -14.60 1.09 -11.96
CA ILE A 114 -15.43 0.62 -10.84
C ILE A 114 -16.91 0.77 -11.19
N ALA A 115 -17.33 1.95 -11.66
CA ALA A 115 -18.72 2.21 -12.02
C ALA A 115 -19.21 1.25 -13.12
N ALA A 116 -18.39 1.02 -14.15
CA ALA A 116 -18.70 0.06 -15.22
C ALA A 116 -18.83 -1.37 -14.67
N SER A 117 -17.92 -1.80 -13.80
CA SER A 117 -17.96 -3.15 -13.19
C SER A 117 -19.19 -3.34 -12.30
N VAL A 118 -19.54 -2.33 -11.51
CA VAL A 118 -20.74 -2.33 -10.65
C VAL A 118 -21.99 -2.36 -11.51
N LEU A 119 -22.06 -1.57 -12.57
CA LEU A 119 -23.19 -1.56 -13.51
C LEU A 119 -23.36 -2.93 -14.17
N VAL A 120 -22.29 -3.52 -14.70
CA VAL A 120 -22.32 -4.88 -15.28
C VAL A 120 -22.75 -5.91 -14.24
N ALA A 121 -22.24 -5.84 -13.01
CA ALA A 121 -22.66 -6.75 -11.94
C ALA A 121 -24.14 -6.62 -11.59
N ILE A 122 -24.70 -5.41 -11.53
CA ILE A 122 -26.14 -5.20 -11.29
C ILE A 122 -26.96 -5.78 -12.46
N LEU A 123 -26.61 -5.44 -13.70
CA LEU A 123 -27.32 -5.89 -14.90
C LEU A 123 -27.22 -7.41 -15.12
N THR A 124 -26.24 -8.07 -14.50
CA THR A 124 -26.04 -9.52 -14.55
C THR A 124 -26.38 -10.24 -13.26
N ASN A 125 -26.94 -9.54 -12.25
CA ASN A 125 -27.22 -10.06 -10.91
C ASN A 125 -26.02 -10.80 -10.28
N GLY A 126 -24.86 -10.15 -10.26
CA GLY A 126 -23.61 -10.74 -9.79
C GLY A 126 -23.14 -11.91 -10.64
N GLY A 127 -23.44 -11.88 -11.93
CA GLY A 127 -23.10 -12.97 -12.85
C GLY A 127 -23.88 -14.27 -12.59
N ASN A 128 -25.10 -14.20 -12.04
CA ASN A 128 -25.98 -15.37 -11.93
C ASN A 128 -26.80 -15.51 -13.21
N HIS A 129 -26.78 -16.68 -13.86
CA HIS A 129 -27.35 -16.90 -15.20
C HIS A 129 -28.42 -17.98 -15.22
N ALA A 130 -29.39 -17.91 -14.34
CA ALA A 130 -30.63 -18.67 -14.58
C ALA A 130 -31.31 -18.09 -15.84
N GLY A 131 -30.98 -18.60 -17.04
CA GLY A 131 -31.68 -18.29 -18.29
C GLY A 131 -30.90 -17.61 -19.43
N GLY A 132 -29.59 -17.38 -19.30
CA GLY A 132 -28.78 -16.73 -20.35
C GLY A 132 -28.93 -15.20 -20.39
N ASN A 133 -27.82 -14.49 -20.21
CA ASN A 133 -27.80 -13.02 -20.21
C ASN A 133 -27.00 -12.51 -21.42
N ALA A 134 -27.67 -11.82 -22.34
CA ALA A 134 -27.05 -11.29 -23.56
C ALA A 134 -25.88 -10.34 -23.27
N ILE A 135 -25.93 -9.59 -22.16
CA ILE A 135 -24.84 -8.70 -21.73
C ILE A 135 -23.59 -9.52 -21.42
N LEU A 136 -23.75 -10.62 -20.69
CA LEU A 136 -22.65 -11.51 -20.39
C LEU A 136 -22.08 -12.14 -21.68
N GLY A 137 -22.94 -12.67 -22.55
CA GLY A 137 -22.54 -13.26 -23.83
C GLY A 137 -21.71 -12.31 -24.69
N ASN A 138 -22.01 -11.01 -24.67
CA ASN A 138 -21.28 -9.98 -25.41
C ASN A 138 -19.94 -9.57 -24.77
N LEU A 139 -19.83 -9.69 -23.45
CA LEU A 139 -18.64 -9.25 -22.70
C LEU A 139 -17.63 -10.38 -22.46
N LEU A 140 -18.05 -11.64 -22.55
CA LEU A 140 -17.18 -12.82 -22.40
C LEU A 140 -16.07 -12.85 -23.44
N PHE A 141 -15.02 -13.63 -23.17
CA PHE A 141 -13.89 -13.76 -24.08
C PHE A 141 -14.28 -14.42 -25.41
N VAL A 142 -15.20 -15.39 -25.35
CA VAL A 142 -15.78 -16.06 -26.50
C VAL A 142 -17.30 -15.93 -26.45
N ASP A 143 -17.93 -15.76 -27.61
CA ASP A 143 -19.38 -15.81 -27.76
C ASP A 143 -19.87 -17.25 -27.49
N PRO A 144 -20.70 -17.48 -26.47
CA PRO A 144 -21.18 -18.83 -26.15
C PRO A 144 -21.97 -19.50 -27.28
N ILE A 145 -22.71 -18.73 -28.08
CA ILE A 145 -23.52 -19.26 -29.19
C ILE A 145 -22.59 -19.72 -30.31
N LEU A 146 -21.64 -18.87 -30.68
CA LEU A 146 -20.65 -19.19 -31.71
C LEU A 146 -19.79 -20.39 -31.29
N PHE A 147 -19.34 -20.40 -30.04
CA PHE A 147 -18.55 -21.52 -29.50
C PHE A 147 -19.34 -22.83 -29.52
N THR A 148 -20.62 -22.81 -29.15
CA THR A 148 -21.47 -23.99 -29.20
C THR A 148 -21.64 -24.50 -30.65
N ALA A 149 -21.79 -23.59 -31.62
CA ALA A 149 -21.87 -23.97 -33.03
C ALA A 149 -20.57 -24.61 -33.53
N GLU A 150 -19.40 -24.10 -33.14
CA GLU A 150 -18.10 -24.70 -33.48
C GLU A 150 -17.84 -26.02 -32.77
N HIS A 151 -18.31 -26.15 -31.54
CA HIS A 151 -18.22 -27.40 -30.79
C HIS A 151 -19.04 -28.50 -31.47
N ILE A 152 -20.23 -28.18 -31.99
CA ILE A 152 -21.03 -29.11 -32.83
C ILE A 152 -20.29 -29.46 -34.14
N ALA A 153 -19.47 -28.54 -34.67
CA ALA A 153 -18.66 -28.74 -35.86
C ALA A 153 -17.29 -29.40 -35.58
N ASP A 154 -17.05 -29.89 -34.35
CA ASP A 154 -15.82 -30.55 -33.91
C ASP A 154 -14.53 -29.71 -34.08
N GLN A 155 -14.66 -28.38 -33.99
CA GLN A 155 -13.54 -27.43 -34.08
C GLN A 155 -13.67 -26.27 -33.06
N PRO A 156 -13.93 -26.53 -31.76
CA PRO A 156 -14.14 -25.45 -30.80
C PRO A 156 -12.88 -24.61 -30.61
N HIS A 157 -12.95 -23.33 -30.94
CA HIS A 157 -11.84 -22.41 -30.75
C HIS A 157 -12.24 -21.16 -29.98
N PHE A 158 -11.59 -20.96 -28.84
CA PHE A 158 -11.92 -19.89 -27.90
C PHE A 158 -11.64 -18.47 -28.42
N TRP A 159 -10.90 -18.32 -29.51
CA TRP A 159 -10.56 -17.03 -30.11
C TRP A 159 -11.41 -16.76 -31.33
N THR A 160 -12.34 -17.63 -31.71
CA THR A 160 -13.15 -17.45 -32.92
C THR A 160 -13.85 -16.09 -32.93
N SER A 161 -14.46 -15.68 -31.83
CA SER A 161 -15.10 -14.37 -31.76
C SER A 161 -14.10 -13.22 -31.96
N VAL A 162 -12.90 -13.33 -31.39
CA VAL A 162 -11.82 -12.32 -31.55
C VAL A 162 -11.32 -12.29 -33.00
N LEU A 163 -11.09 -13.46 -33.60
CA LEU A 163 -10.65 -13.62 -34.99
C LEU A 163 -11.73 -13.14 -35.98
N ALA A 164 -13.00 -13.24 -35.61
CA ALA A 164 -14.15 -12.68 -36.35
C ALA A 164 -14.33 -11.16 -36.16
N GLY A 165 -13.36 -10.46 -35.52
CA GLY A 165 -13.35 -9.01 -35.38
C GLY A 165 -13.94 -8.46 -34.07
N GLN A 166 -14.38 -9.32 -33.14
CA GLN A 166 -14.92 -8.89 -31.85
C GLN A 166 -13.80 -8.57 -30.84
N VAL A 167 -12.88 -7.67 -31.22
CA VAL A 167 -11.61 -7.39 -30.50
C VAL A 167 -11.79 -6.84 -29.09
N TRP A 168 -12.96 -6.26 -28.76
CA TRP A 168 -13.27 -5.79 -27.41
C TRP A 168 -13.25 -6.93 -26.38
N ARG A 169 -13.48 -8.18 -26.80
CA ARG A 169 -13.45 -9.38 -25.94
C ARG A 169 -12.09 -9.68 -25.32
N LEU A 170 -11.03 -9.07 -25.85
CA LEU A 170 -9.70 -9.10 -25.21
C LEU A 170 -9.68 -8.32 -23.89
N VAL A 171 -10.61 -7.39 -23.68
CA VAL A 171 -10.65 -6.49 -22.52
C VAL A 171 -11.91 -6.68 -21.69
N THR A 172 -13.09 -6.76 -22.32
CA THR A 172 -14.39 -6.73 -21.63
C THR A 172 -14.61 -7.76 -20.52
N PRO A 173 -13.98 -8.95 -20.50
CA PRO A 173 -14.13 -9.89 -19.38
C PRO A 173 -13.76 -9.30 -18.01
N ILE A 174 -12.92 -8.25 -17.95
CA ILE A 174 -12.53 -7.62 -16.67
C ILE A 174 -13.69 -6.95 -15.93
N PHE A 175 -14.82 -6.68 -16.60
CA PHE A 175 -15.99 -6.04 -16.00
C PHE A 175 -17.03 -7.04 -15.47
N ILE A 176 -16.94 -8.32 -15.88
CA ILE A 176 -17.84 -9.38 -15.44
C ILE A 176 -17.41 -9.85 -14.05
N HIS A 177 -18.34 -10.06 -13.11
CA HIS A 177 -18.02 -10.60 -11.78
C HIS A 177 -19.03 -11.66 -11.37
N PHE A 178 -18.55 -12.84 -10.97
CA PHE A 178 -19.35 -13.95 -10.46
C PHE A 178 -19.36 -13.95 -8.93
N GLY A 179 -20.39 -13.33 -8.35
CA GLY A 179 -20.57 -13.18 -6.91
C GLY A 179 -20.19 -11.79 -6.38
N TRP A 180 -20.96 -11.33 -5.39
CA TRP A 180 -20.82 -10.00 -4.81
C TRP A 180 -19.52 -9.80 -4.03
N MET A 181 -19.06 -10.82 -3.30
CA MET A 181 -17.77 -10.76 -2.58
C MET A 181 -16.60 -10.57 -3.54
N HIS A 182 -16.61 -11.28 -4.67
CA HIS A 182 -15.61 -11.16 -5.71
C HIS A 182 -15.59 -9.75 -6.33
N LEU A 183 -16.76 -9.14 -6.56
CA LEU A 183 -16.86 -7.74 -6.99
C LEU A 183 -16.27 -6.77 -5.94
N VAL A 184 -16.75 -6.84 -4.70
CA VAL A 184 -16.34 -5.92 -3.62
C VAL A 184 -14.83 -5.93 -3.43
N PHE A 185 -14.23 -7.13 -3.36
CA PHE A 185 -12.78 -7.26 -3.20
C PHE A 185 -12.02 -6.62 -4.38
N ASN A 186 -12.43 -6.90 -5.62
CA ASN A 186 -11.78 -6.32 -6.80
C ASN A 186 -11.90 -4.80 -6.83
N MET A 187 -13.07 -4.24 -6.53
CA MET A 187 -13.28 -2.80 -6.57
C MET A 187 -12.48 -2.09 -5.46
N TRP A 188 -12.44 -2.68 -4.26
CA TRP A 188 -11.61 -2.18 -3.16
C TRP A 188 -10.12 -2.22 -3.54
N ALA A 189 -9.62 -3.35 -4.05
CA ALA A 189 -8.23 -3.50 -4.41
C ALA A 189 -7.84 -2.60 -5.60
N LEU A 190 -8.72 -2.45 -6.60
CA LEU A 190 -8.51 -1.51 -7.72
C LEU A 190 -8.45 -0.07 -7.20
N PHE A 191 -9.35 0.32 -6.29
CA PHE A 191 -9.34 1.66 -5.72
C PHE A 191 -8.04 1.96 -4.98
N VAL A 192 -7.54 1.02 -4.18
CA VAL A 192 -6.31 1.18 -3.39
C VAL A 192 -5.06 1.13 -4.27
N LEU A 193 -4.95 0.19 -5.20
CA LEU A 193 -3.74 -0.03 -5.99
C LEU A 193 -3.75 0.78 -7.29
N GLY A 194 -4.85 0.69 -8.05
CA GLY A 194 -5.05 1.47 -9.26
C GLY A 194 -5.09 2.97 -8.97
N GLY A 195 -5.75 3.38 -7.89
CA GLY A 195 -5.80 4.78 -7.48
C GLY A 195 -4.41 5.38 -7.21
N GLN A 196 -3.51 4.61 -6.57
CA GLN A 196 -2.13 5.03 -6.37
C GLN A 196 -1.35 5.20 -7.69
N ILE A 197 -1.58 4.31 -8.66
CA ILE A 197 -0.94 4.39 -9.98
C ILE A 197 -1.46 5.59 -10.77
N GLU A 198 -2.79 5.76 -10.83
CA GLU A 198 -3.42 6.89 -11.54
C GLU A 198 -3.00 8.24 -10.95
N ASP A 199 -2.97 8.37 -9.62
CA ASP A 199 -2.55 9.61 -8.95
C ASP A 199 -1.08 9.97 -9.25
N ARG A 200 -0.19 8.96 -9.27
CA ARG A 200 1.26 9.17 -9.44
C ARG A 200 1.73 9.23 -10.88
N ARG A 201 1.06 8.53 -11.79
CA ARG A 201 1.47 8.40 -13.21
C ARG A 201 0.53 9.11 -14.17
N GLY A 202 -0.66 9.50 -13.72
CA GLY A 202 -1.71 10.11 -14.52
C GLY A 202 -2.64 9.07 -15.17
N SER A 203 -3.86 9.51 -15.47
CA SER A 203 -4.95 8.70 -16.02
C SER A 203 -4.59 7.94 -17.29
N LEU A 204 -3.91 8.59 -18.25
CA LEU A 204 -3.55 7.93 -19.51
C LEU A 204 -2.59 6.74 -19.29
N ARG A 205 -1.57 6.91 -18.44
CA ARG A 205 -0.60 5.84 -18.16
C ARG A 205 -1.24 4.69 -17.39
N PHE A 206 -2.13 5.01 -16.45
CA PHE A 206 -2.90 3.99 -15.76
C PHE A 206 -3.83 3.24 -16.73
N LEU A 207 -4.54 3.94 -17.61
CA LEU A 207 -5.42 3.32 -18.60
C LEU A 207 -4.65 2.35 -19.51
N LEU A 208 -3.51 2.79 -20.06
CA LEU A 208 -2.67 1.94 -20.91
C LEU A 208 -2.15 0.70 -20.15
N LEU A 209 -1.73 0.87 -18.89
CA LEU A 209 -1.33 -0.25 -18.04
C LEU A 209 -2.50 -1.21 -17.79
N ALA A 210 -3.68 -0.68 -17.44
CA ALA A 210 -4.86 -1.48 -17.18
C ALA A 210 -5.29 -2.27 -18.42
N LEU A 211 -5.25 -1.68 -19.61
CA LEU A 211 -5.52 -2.36 -20.88
C LEU A 211 -4.49 -3.46 -21.17
N ALA A 212 -3.20 -3.19 -20.98
CA ALA A 212 -2.15 -4.20 -21.17
C ALA A 212 -2.33 -5.38 -20.21
N LEU A 213 -2.64 -5.12 -18.94
CA LEU A 213 -2.90 -6.15 -17.94
C LEU A 213 -4.18 -6.93 -18.25
N ALA A 214 -5.24 -6.27 -18.69
CA ALA A 214 -6.50 -6.90 -19.09
C ALA A 214 -6.26 -7.87 -20.25
N ILE A 215 -5.62 -7.41 -21.32
CA ILE A 215 -5.33 -8.23 -22.50
C ILE A 215 -4.45 -9.42 -22.13
N ALA A 216 -3.34 -9.18 -21.41
CA ALA A 216 -2.41 -10.26 -21.06
C ALA A 216 -3.08 -11.32 -20.16
N SER A 217 -3.80 -10.90 -19.11
CA SER A 217 -4.46 -11.82 -18.20
C SER A 217 -5.61 -12.59 -18.85
N ASN A 218 -6.42 -11.94 -19.70
CA ASN A 218 -7.49 -12.61 -20.44
C ASN A 218 -6.94 -13.60 -21.45
N LEU A 219 -5.88 -13.25 -22.20
CA LEU A 219 -5.21 -14.16 -23.14
C LEU A 219 -4.59 -15.36 -22.44
N GLY A 220 -3.94 -15.13 -21.29
CA GLY A 220 -3.36 -16.22 -20.50
C GLY A 220 -4.43 -17.18 -19.98
N GLN A 221 -5.54 -16.65 -19.48
CA GLN A 221 -6.66 -17.44 -18.99
C GLN A 221 -7.37 -18.19 -20.11
N SER A 222 -7.57 -17.57 -21.28
CA SER A 222 -8.18 -18.24 -22.42
C SER A 222 -7.28 -19.36 -22.94
N LEU A 223 -5.96 -19.15 -23.04
CA LEU A 223 -5.00 -20.18 -23.45
C LEU A 223 -5.06 -21.40 -22.53
N PHE A 224 -5.05 -21.16 -21.21
CA PHE A 224 -5.19 -22.22 -20.23
C PHE A 224 -6.53 -22.95 -20.37
N ALA A 225 -7.62 -22.21 -20.58
CA ALA A 225 -8.94 -22.80 -20.76
C ALA A 225 -9.02 -23.70 -22.01
N GLN A 226 -8.50 -23.28 -23.16
CA GLN A 226 -8.48 -24.10 -24.38
C GLN A 226 -7.70 -25.40 -24.19
N LEU A 227 -6.61 -25.36 -23.42
CA LEU A 227 -5.78 -26.54 -23.15
C LEU A 227 -6.44 -27.50 -22.14
N GLN A 228 -7.19 -26.98 -21.16
CA GLN A 228 -7.70 -27.76 -20.04
C GLN A 228 -9.18 -28.17 -20.19
N LEU A 229 -9.99 -27.37 -20.87
CA LEU A 229 -11.43 -27.53 -21.06
C LEU A 229 -11.83 -27.17 -22.50
N PRO A 230 -11.31 -27.86 -23.53
CA PRO A 230 -11.56 -27.52 -24.94
C PRO A 230 -13.04 -27.60 -25.35
N GLU A 231 -13.84 -28.37 -24.62
CA GLU A 231 -15.25 -28.64 -24.95
C GLU A 231 -16.26 -27.72 -24.23
N SER A 232 -15.80 -26.86 -23.32
CA SER A 232 -16.68 -25.95 -22.58
C SER A 232 -16.22 -24.51 -22.79
N PRO A 233 -17.12 -23.57 -23.14
CA PRO A 233 -16.73 -22.17 -23.18
C PRO A 233 -16.31 -21.75 -21.77
N ALA A 234 -15.08 -21.24 -21.60
CA ALA A 234 -14.65 -20.78 -20.28
C ALA A 234 -15.38 -19.49 -19.95
N MET A 235 -16.31 -19.64 -19.03
CA MET A 235 -16.96 -18.54 -18.35
C MET A 235 -15.99 -18.02 -17.30
N PHE A 236 -15.12 -17.11 -17.72
CA PHE A 236 -14.26 -16.36 -16.82
C PHE A 236 -14.51 -14.86 -16.95
N GLY A 237 -14.27 -14.15 -15.87
CA GLY A 237 -14.54 -12.73 -15.74
C GLY A 237 -14.06 -12.23 -14.39
N GLY A 238 -13.62 -10.98 -14.37
CA GLY A 238 -13.23 -10.29 -13.16
C GLY A 238 -12.05 -9.37 -13.39
N MET A 239 -12.02 -8.28 -12.64
CA MET A 239 -10.93 -7.30 -12.72
C MET A 239 -9.61 -7.80 -12.12
N SER A 240 -9.59 -9.03 -11.64
CA SER A 240 -8.59 -9.51 -10.72
C SER A 240 -7.21 -9.70 -11.36
N GLY A 241 -7.14 -10.03 -12.66
CA GLY A 241 -5.88 -9.99 -13.41
C GLY A 241 -5.27 -8.58 -13.45
N VAL A 242 -6.10 -7.56 -13.64
CA VAL A 242 -5.67 -6.14 -13.59
C VAL A 242 -5.26 -5.76 -12.17
N VAL A 243 -6.01 -6.17 -11.15
CA VAL A 243 -5.70 -5.93 -9.74
C VAL A 243 -4.36 -6.55 -9.34
N TYR A 244 -4.12 -7.81 -9.68
CA TYR A 244 -2.86 -8.48 -9.37
C TYR A 244 -1.67 -7.91 -10.15
N GLY A 245 -1.90 -7.43 -11.37
CA GLY A 245 -0.89 -6.68 -12.11
C GLY A 245 -0.60 -5.29 -11.52
N ALA A 246 -1.62 -4.56 -11.08
CA ALA A 246 -1.45 -3.31 -10.35
C ALA A 246 -0.69 -3.54 -9.03
N PHE A 247 -1.04 -4.61 -8.30
CA PHE A 247 -0.33 -5.05 -7.10
C PHE A 247 1.15 -5.34 -7.39
N GLY A 248 1.46 -6.15 -8.40
CA GLY A 248 2.84 -6.46 -8.81
C GLY A 248 3.63 -5.21 -9.19
N TYR A 249 3.02 -4.32 -9.96
CA TYR A 249 3.62 -3.04 -10.36
C TYR A 249 3.94 -2.16 -9.15
N VAL A 250 2.96 -1.92 -8.27
CA VAL A 250 3.12 -1.10 -7.07
C VAL A 250 4.15 -1.72 -6.13
N TRP A 251 4.13 -3.04 -5.95
CA TRP A 251 5.06 -3.74 -5.08
C TRP A 251 6.51 -3.59 -5.54
N MET A 252 6.77 -3.77 -6.84
CA MET A 252 8.13 -3.59 -7.39
C MET A 252 8.58 -2.13 -7.32
N LYS A 253 7.68 -1.18 -7.63
CA LYS A 253 8.00 0.26 -7.53
C LYS A 253 8.27 0.69 -6.10
N ALA A 254 7.46 0.28 -5.15
CA ALA A 254 7.65 0.61 -3.74
C ALA A 254 8.92 -0.02 -3.15
N LYS A 255 9.35 -1.19 -3.65
CA LYS A 255 10.53 -1.89 -3.15
C LYS A 255 11.85 -1.41 -3.77
N PHE A 256 11.84 -1.03 -5.05
CA PHE A 256 13.08 -0.81 -5.81
C PHE A 256 13.20 0.58 -6.46
N ASP A 257 12.18 1.43 -6.37
CA ASP A 257 12.17 2.76 -6.99
C ASP A 257 11.56 3.79 -6.02
N ASN A 258 12.23 4.03 -4.89
CA ASN A 258 11.73 4.92 -3.82
C ASN A 258 11.37 6.34 -4.31
N SER A 259 12.05 6.83 -5.36
CA SER A 259 11.75 8.14 -5.96
C SER A 259 10.43 8.18 -6.75
N ALA A 260 9.85 7.03 -7.08
CA ALA A 260 8.55 6.94 -7.74
C ALA A 260 7.37 7.19 -6.80
N GLY A 261 7.61 7.30 -5.48
CA GLY A 261 6.63 7.69 -4.48
C GLY A 261 5.57 6.63 -4.15
N PHE A 262 5.69 5.41 -4.67
CA PHE A 262 4.76 4.31 -4.38
C PHE A 262 4.95 3.77 -2.97
N THR A 263 3.85 3.42 -2.33
CA THR A 263 3.87 2.84 -0.99
C THR A 263 2.98 1.61 -0.94
N ILE A 264 3.48 0.53 -0.35
CA ILE A 264 2.67 -0.65 -0.06
C ILE A 264 3.04 -1.13 1.34
N SER A 265 2.03 -1.37 2.17
CA SER A 265 2.26 -1.87 3.51
C SER A 265 2.54 -3.38 3.46
N ARG A 266 3.24 -3.90 4.48
CA ARG A 266 3.52 -5.34 4.58
C ARG A 266 2.22 -6.13 4.71
N GLU A 267 1.22 -5.53 5.36
CA GLU A 267 -0.11 -6.08 5.56
C GLU A 267 -0.86 -6.19 4.23
N THR A 268 -0.80 -5.16 3.36
CA THR A 268 -1.39 -5.24 2.02
C THR A 268 -0.74 -6.35 1.19
N VAL A 269 0.59 -6.46 1.21
CA VAL A 269 1.30 -7.56 0.52
C VAL A 269 0.84 -8.90 1.06
N PHE A 270 0.78 -9.06 2.39
CA PHE A 270 0.32 -10.28 3.03
C PHE A 270 -1.12 -10.64 2.63
N ILE A 271 -2.07 -9.69 2.70
CA ILE A 271 -3.47 -9.89 2.31
C ILE A 271 -3.57 -10.31 0.84
N MET A 272 -2.89 -9.61 -0.07
CA MET A 272 -2.92 -9.94 -1.50
C MET A 272 -2.35 -11.33 -1.81
N MET A 273 -1.30 -11.75 -1.10
CA MET A 273 -0.70 -13.08 -1.27
C MET A 273 -1.55 -14.19 -0.66
N VAL A 274 -2.08 -13.99 0.55
CA VAL A 274 -2.99 -14.96 1.18
C VAL A 274 -4.28 -15.08 0.38
N TRP A 275 -4.86 -13.96 -0.07
CA TRP A 275 -6.03 -13.98 -0.94
C TRP A 275 -5.77 -14.77 -2.22
N PHE A 276 -4.58 -14.62 -2.82
CA PHE A 276 -4.24 -15.40 -4.02
C PHE A 276 -4.14 -16.89 -3.71
N ALA A 277 -3.49 -17.24 -2.60
CA ALA A 277 -3.37 -18.63 -2.15
C ALA A 277 -4.75 -19.24 -1.88
N LEU A 278 -5.68 -18.51 -1.26
CA LEU A 278 -7.06 -18.96 -1.05
C LEU A 278 -7.80 -19.16 -2.38
N CYS A 279 -7.61 -18.27 -3.36
CA CYS A 279 -8.16 -18.45 -4.70
C CYS A 279 -7.64 -19.73 -5.36
N ILE A 280 -6.35 -20.04 -5.23
CA ILE A 280 -5.74 -21.27 -5.76
C ILE A 280 -6.24 -22.49 -5.00
N LEU A 281 -6.26 -22.45 -3.66
CA LEU A 281 -6.70 -23.57 -2.82
C LEU A 281 -8.13 -23.99 -3.12
N ARG A 282 -8.98 -23.05 -3.52
CA ARG A 282 -10.35 -23.35 -3.90
C ARG A 282 -10.45 -24.30 -5.09
N ASP A 283 -9.53 -24.25 -6.06
CA ASP A 283 -9.57 -25.17 -7.21
C ASP A 283 -9.38 -26.65 -6.80
N PHE A 284 -9.01 -26.91 -5.55
CA PHE A 284 -8.86 -28.26 -5.01
C PHE A 284 -10.18 -28.74 -4.37
N PRO A 285 -10.69 -29.94 -4.73
CA PRO A 285 -11.97 -30.47 -4.24
C PRO A 285 -12.18 -30.43 -2.72
N PRO A 286 -11.17 -30.70 -1.86
CA PRO A 286 -11.35 -30.64 -0.41
C PRO A 286 -11.73 -29.26 0.14
N PHE A 287 -11.38 -28.19 -0.59
CA PHE A 287 -11.60 -26.82 -0.14
C PHE A 287 -12.70 -26.09 -0.92
N ASP A 288 -13.15 -26.61 -2.07
CA ASP A 288 -14.09 -25.92 -2.96
C ASP A 288 -15.42 -25.60 -2.28
N SER A 289 -16.00 -26.51 -1.49
CA SER A 289 -17.28 -26.23 -0.81
C SER A 289 -17.18 -25.10 0.21
N PHE A 290 -16.14 -25.12 1.06
CA PHE A 290 -15.92 -24.10 2.09
C PHE A 290 -15.51 -22.76 1.49
N LEU A 291 -14.51 -22.75 0.60
CA LEU A 291 -14.00 -21.54 -0.02
C LEU A 291 -14.94 -21.00 -1.09
N GLY A 292 -15.73 -21.84 -1.76
CA GLY A 292 -16.76 -21.44 -2.70
C GLY A 292 -17.88 -20.64 -2.02
N GLY A 293 -18.31 -21.06 -0.83
CA GLY A 293 -19.28 -20.29 -0.03
C GLY A 293 -18.76 -18.92 0.43
N LEU A 294 -17.44 -18.78 0.62
CA LEU A 294 -16.81 -17.53 1.06
C LEU A 294 -16.41 -16.60 -0.09
N ILE A 295 -15.87 -17.14 -1.19
CA ILE A 295 -15.23 -16.38 -2.26
C ILE A 295 -16.21 -16.13 -3.43
N GLY A 296 -17.25 -16.95 -3.61
CA GLY A 296 -18.25 -16.79 -4.68
C GLY A 296 -18.02 -17.74 -5.87
N GLY A 297 -18.27 -17.34 -7.12
CA GLY A 297 -18.10 -18.18 -8.31
C GLY A 297 -16.63 -18.52 -8.64
N ARG A 298 -16.35 -19.54 -9.48
CA ARG A 298 -14.98 -20.06 -9.75
C ARG A 298 -14.02 -18.94 -10.16
N VAL A 299 -12.77 -19.04 -9.72
CA VAL A 299 -11.78 -17.97 -9.84
C VAL A 299 -10.80 -18.27 -10.98
N ALA A 300 -10.55 -17.27 -11.82
CA ALA A 300 -9.59 -17.35 -12.92
C ALA A 300 -8.14 -17.21 -12.41
N ASN A 301 -7.59 -18.28 -11.81
CA ASN A 301 -6.26 -18.24 -11.18
C ASN A 301 -5.13 -17.99 -12.18
N THR A 302 -5.26 -18.42 -13.44
CA THR A 302 -4.28 -18.09 -14.49
C THR A 302 -4.30 -16.60 -14.81
N ALA A 303 -5.48 -15.96 -14.84
CA ALA A 303 -5.58 -14.50 -15.00
C ALA A 303 -4.85 -13.75 -13.87
N HIS A 304 -5.00 -14.19 -12.61
CA HIS A 304 -4.25 -13.63 -11.47
C HIS A 304 -2.74 -13.76 -11.66
N ALA A 305 -2.28 -14.97 -11.97
CA ALA A 305 -0.85 -15.27 -12.10
C ALA A 305 -0.21 -14.44 -13.22
N VAL A 306 -0.84 -14.43 -14.41
CA VAL A 306 -0.34 -13.67 -15.56
C VAL A 306 -0.37 -12.18 -15.28
N GLY A 307 -1.45 -11.67 -14.70
CA GLY A 307 -1.54 -10.29 -14.25
C GLY A 307 -0.39 -9.91 -13.32
N LEU A 308 -0.16 -10.69 -12.26
CA LEU A 308 0.92 -10.50 -11.30
C LEU A 308 2.30 -10.48 -11.96
N ILE A 309 2.59 -11.47 -12.81
CA ILE A 309 3.88 -11.60 -13.51
C ILE A 309 4.13 -10.38 -14.39
N VAL A 310 3.16 -9.99 -15.21
CA VAL A 310 3.27 -8.83 -16.11
C VAL A 310 3.44 -7.54 -15.31
N GLY A 311 2.66 -7.37 -14.24
CA GLY A 311 2.77 -6.24 -13.33
C GLY A 311 4.16 -6.11 -12.69
N VAL A 312 4.69 -7.22 -12.17
CA VAL A 312 6.06 -7.30 -11.63
C VAL A 312 7.09 -6.94 -12.69
N ALA A 313 6.98 -7.52 -13.89
CA ALA A 313 7.92 -7.26 -14.98
C ALA A 313 7.95 -5.77 -15.37
N ILE A 314 6.77 -5.15 -15.57
CA ILE A 314 6.67 -3.72 -15.91
C ILE A 314 7.16 -2.83 -14.76
N GLY A 315 6.80 -3.16 -13.52
CA GLY A 315 7.21 -2.40 -12.34
C GLY A 315 8.72 -2.42 -12.11
N TYR A 316 9.35 -3.56 -12.39
CA TYR A 316 10.78 -3.80 -12.18
C TYR A 316 11.66 -3.37 -13.36
N ALA A 317 11.14 -3.33 -14.59
CA ALA A 317 11.91 -3.02 -15.80
C ALA A 317 12.80 -1.77 -15.70
N PRO A 318 12.36 -0.62 -15.14
CA PRO A 318 13.22 0.57 -15.01
C PRO A 318 14.43 0.37 -14.10
N VAL A 319 14.39 -0.58 -13.15
CA VAL A 319 15.51 -0.92 -12.27
C VAL A 319 16.58 -1.67 -13.06
N LEU A 320 16.18 -2.57 -13.96
CA LEU A 320 17.09 -3.29 -14.85
C LEU A 320 17.79 -2.35 -15.82
N LEU A 321 17.05 -1.36 -16.35
CA LEU A 321 17.57 -0.41 -17.32
C LEU A 321 18.53 0.63 -16.72
N ARG A 322 18.44 0.92 -15.42
CA ARG A 322 19.37 1.82 -14.70
C ARG A 322 20.70 1.17 -14.31
N LYS A 323 20.78 -0.17 -14.36
CA LYS A 323 22.00 -0.94 -14.02
C LYS A 323 22.91 -1.22 -15.23
N ARG A 324 22.60 -0.62 -16.38
CA ARG A 324 23.42 -0.61 -17.59
C ARG A 324 23.87 0.82 -17.85
#